data_AF-A0A443NZE9-F1
#
_entry.id   AF-A0A443NZE9-F1
#
_cell.length_a   1.000
_cell.length_b   1.000
_cell.length_c   1.000
_cell.angle_alpha   90.00
_cell.angle_beta   90.00
_cell.angle_gamma   90.00
#
_symmetry.space_group_name_H-M   'P 1'
#
loop_
_entity.id
_entity.type
_entity.pdbx_description
1 polymer ?
#
loop_
_entity_poly.entity_id
_entity_poly.type
_entity_poly.pdbx_seq_one_letter_code
_entity_poly.pdbx_strand_id
1 'polypeptide(L)'
;MSDGLTATLRSLFDEAHVLFLPYPAQGHINPTLQFAKRLVSKGLKAKLVTTIFITKTIEIEPGPVGVEPISDGCDEAGYAEAGSVEAYLERLEAIGSQTLAELIDN
;
A
#
# COMPACT_ATOMS: atom_id res chain seq x y z
N MET A 1 -34.29 7.23 -18.72
CA MET A 1 -34.18 7.67 -17.31
C MET A 1 -33.19 6.81 -16.49
N SER A 2 -32.54 5.77 -17.05
CA SER A 2 -31.56 4.89 -16.37
C SER A 2 -30.09 5.34 -16.47
N ASP A 3 -29.77 6.23 -17.41
CA ASP A 3 -28.37 6.51 -17.77
C ASP A 3 -27.66 7.44 -16.76
N GLY A 4 -28.42 8.24 -16.02
CA GLY A 4 -27.88 9.15 -15.01
C GLY A 4 -27.27 8.44 -13.80
N LEU A 5 -27.95 7.42 -13.27
CA LEU A 5 -27.46 6.67 -12.10
C LEU A 5 -26.19 5.86 -12.43
N THR A 6 -26.16 5.26 -13.63
CA THR A 6 -25.01 4.50 -14.12
C THR A 6 -23.80 5.41 -14.37
N ALA A 7 -24.01 6.62 -14.88
CA ALA A 7 -22.96 7.61 -15.08
C ALA A 7 -22.39 8.13 -13.75
N THR A 8 -23.25 8.41 -12.76
CA THR A 8 -22.81 8.84 -11.42
C THR A 8 -22.04 7.74 -10.68
N LEU A 9 -22.51 6.48 -10.72
CA LEU A 9 -21.77 5.36 -10.12
C LEU A 9 -20.42 5.15 -10.78
N ARG A 10 -20.34 5.28 -12.11
CA ARG A 10 -19.08 5.18 -12.86
C ARG A 10 -18.10 6.30 -12.50
N SER A 11 -18.58 7.53 -12.36
CA SER A 11 -17.80 8.68 -11.87
C SER A 11 -17.26 8.47 -10.46
N LEU A 12 -18.06 7.91 -9.54
CA LEU A 12 -17.59 7.58 -8.19
C LEU A 12 -16.47 6.52 -8.20
N PHE A 13 -16.58 5.51 -9.07
CA PHE A 13 -15.53 4.49 -9.21
C PHE A 13 -14.25 5.04 -9.87
N ASP A 14 -14.35 6.05 -10.73
CA ASP A 14 -13.18 6.71 -11.34
C ASP A 14 -12.40 7.58 -10.32
N GLU A 15 -13.06 8.05 -9.25
CA GLU A 15 -12.44 8.84 -8.17
C GLU A 15 -11.98 7.99 -6.97
N ALA A 16 -12.49 6.76 -6.81
CA ALA A 16 -12.12 5.90 -5.70
C ALA A 16 -10.73 5.25 -5.89
N HIS A 17 -9.81 5.55 -4.98
CA HIS A 17 -8.46 4.99 -4.95
C HIS A 17 -8.29 4.13 -3.69
N VAL A 18 -7.98 2.84 -3.87
CA VAL A 18 -7.79 1.91 -2.76
C VAL A 18 -6.30 1.81 -2.41
N LEU A 19 -5.95 2.04 -1.15
CA LEU A 19 -4.62 1.79 -0.61
C LEU A 19 -4.61 0.46 0.14
N PHE A 20 -3.69 -0.43 -0.24
CA PHE A 20 -3.43 -1.68 0.45
C PHE A 20 -2.19 -1.54 1.32
N LEU A 21 -2.35 -1.68 2.63
CA LEU A 21 -1.27 -1.59 3.60
C LEU A 21 -1.08 -2.93 4.34
N PRO A 22 -0.44 -3.94 3.71
CA PRO A 22 -0.09 -5.17 4.41
C PRO A 22 1.05 -4.92 5.41
N TYR A 23 1.20 -5.84 6.37
CA TYR A 23 2.44 -5.94 7.13
C TYR A 23 3.63 -6.16 6.16
N PRO A 24 4.78 -5.49 6.36
CA PRO A 24 5.90 -5.49 5.41
C PRO A 24 6.72 -6.78 5.44
N ALA A 25 6.07 -7.90 5.15
CA ALA A 25 6.69 -9.20 4.95
C ALA A 25 6.11 -9.88 3.71
N GLN A 26 6.97 -10.60 2.98
CA GLN A 26 6.60 -11.21 1.70
C GLN A 26 5.34 -12.09 1.76
N GLY A 27 5.16 -12.82 2.86
CA GLY A 27 3.98 -13.66 3.11
C GLY A 27 2.66 -12.89 3.20
N HIS A 28 2.69 -11.60 3.52
CA HIS A 28 1.52 -10.70 3.53
C HIS A 28 1.41 -9.88 2.25
N ILE A 29 2.54 -9.43 1.71
CA ILE A 29 2.60 -8.63 0.49
C ILE A 29 2.05 -9.40 -0.71
N ASN A 30 2.51 -10.63 -0.94
CA ASN A 30 2.16 -11.39 -2.14
C ASN A 30 0.64 -11.66 -2.24
N PRO A 31 -0.05 -12.17 -1.20
CA PRO A 31 -1.50 -12.36 -1.26
C PRO A 31 -2.25 -11.04 -1.43
N THR A 32 -1.82 -9.98 -0.74
CA THR A 32 -2.45 -8.66 -0.82
C THR A 32 -2.32 -8.07 -2.22
N LEU A 33 -1.15 -8.19 -2.85
CA LEU A 33 -0.93 -7.73 -4.22
C LEU A 33 -1.80 -8.51 -5.23
N GLN A 34 -1.93 -9.83 -5.06
CA GLN A 34 -2.82 -10.61 -5.91
C GLN A 34 -4.29 -10.20 -5.74
N PHE A 35 -4.71 -9.86 -4.53
CA PHE A 35 -6.03 -9.29 -4.29
C PHE A 35 -6.19 -7.91 -4.95
N ALA A 36 -5.21 -7.01 -4.80
CA ALA A 36 -5.20 -5.70 -5.44
C ALA A 36 -5.32 -5.80 -6.97
N LYS A 37 -4.57 -6.72 -7.61
CA LYS A 37 -4.67 -7.01 -9.06
C LYS A 37 -6.10 -7.38 -9.46
N ARG A 38 -6.79 -8.18 -8.64
CA ARG A 38 -8.19 -8.53 -8.87
C ARG A 38 -9.12 -7.32 -8.75
N LEU A 39 -8.92 -6.41 -7.79
CA LEU A 39 -9.70 -5.17 -7.73
C LEU A 39 -9.48 -4.29 -8.95
N VAL A 40 -8.24 -4.14 -9.40
CA VAL A 40 -7.92 -3.34 -10.59
C VAL A 40 -8.60 -3.93 -11.83
N SER A 41 -8.66 -5.25 -11.97
CA SER A 41 -9.41 -5.89 -13.06
C SER A 41 -10.93 -5.63 -13.04
N LYS A 42 -11.47 -5.06 -11.95
CA LYS A 42 -12.88 -4.64 -11.82
C LYS A 42 -13.10 -3.14 -12.06
N GLY A 43 -12.05 -2.41 -12.46
CA GLY A 43 -12.13 -0.99 -12.83
C GLY A 43 -11.80 -0.02 -11.70
N LEU A 44 -11.36 -0.50 -10.53
CA LEU A 44 -10.87 0.34 -9.45
C LEU A 44 -9.40 0.70 -9.64
N LYS A 45 -8.98 1.85 -9.10
CA LYS A 45 -7.56 2.17 -8.95
C LYS A 45 -7.07 1.64 -7.61
N ALA A 46 -5.88 1.04 -7.60
CA ALA A 46 -5.28 0.52 -6.39
C ALA A 46 -3.78 0.79 -6.33
N LYS A 47 -3.29 1.06 -5.12
CA LYS A 47 -1.87 1.13 -4.80
C LYS A 47 -1.56 0.18 -3.66
N LEU A 48 -0.44 -0.53 -3.77
CA LEU A 48 0.18 -1.27 -2.68
C LEU A 48 1.14 -0.33 -1.95
N VAL A 49 0.89 -0.09 -0.67
CA VAL A 49 1.75 0.68 0.20
C VAL A 49 2.62 -0.29 1.00
N THR A 50 3.94 -0.10 0.97
CA THR A 50 4.90 -0.92 1.73
C THR A 50 6.09 -0.07 2.16
N THR A 51 7.03 -0.63 2.91
CA THR A 51 8.16 0.15 3.44
C THR A 51 9.26 0.37 2.40
N ILE A 52 10.00 1.47 2.53
CA ILE A 52 11.15 1.80 1.68
C ILE A 52 12.13 0.62 1.61
N PHE A 53 12.47 0.02 2.75
CA PHE A 53 13.35 -1.14 2.81
C PHE A 53 12.87 -2.30 1.93
N ILE A 54 11.57 -2.62 1.96
CA ILE A 54 11.00 -3.69 1.14
C ILE A 54 11.13 -3.38 -0.35
N THR A 55 10.86 -2.13 -0.77
CA THR A 55 10.97 -1.75 -2.19
C THR A 55 12.40 -1.84 -2.72
N LYS A 56 13.41 -1.69 -1.84
CA LYS A 56 14.83 -1.84 -2.18
C LYS A 56 15.30 -3.30 -2.23
N THR A 57 14.66 -4.20 -1.47
CA THR A 57 15.20 -5.54 -1.18
C THR A 57 14.40 -6.69 -1.78
N ILE A 58 13.14 -6.46 -2.12
CA ILE A 58 12.25 -7.48 -2.70
C ILE A 58 11.83 -7.03 -4.09
N GLU A 59 11.93 -7.94 -5.05
CA GLU A 59 11.35 -7.74 -6.37
C GLU A 59 9.82 -7.85 -6.29
N ILE A 60 9.14 -6.74 -6.52
CA ILE A 60 7.68 -6.66 -6.58
C ILE A 60 7.28 -6.60 -8.05
N GLU A 61 6.42 -7.51 -8.48
CA GLU A 61 5.80 -7.47 -9.81
C GLU A 61 4.36 -6.94 -9.71
N PRO A 62 4.15 -5.62 -9.71
CA PRO A 62 2.85 -5.07 -9.33
C PRO A 62 1.81 -5.17 -10.45
N GLY A 63 2.24 -5.33 -11.71
CA GLY A 63 1.34 -5.29 -12.87
C GLY A 63 0.66 -3.93 -12.96
N PRO A 64 -0.69 -3.87 -13.03
CA PRO A 64 -1.41 -2.60 -13.13
C PRO A 64 -1.62 -1.88 -11.79
N VAL A 65 -1.16 -2.48 -10.67
CA VAL A 65 -1.26 -1.88 -9.33
C VAL A 65 -0.12 -0.87 -9.16
N GLY A 66 -0.37 0.30 -8.58
CA GLY A 66 0.70 1.22 -8.20
C GLY A 66 1.46 0.71 -6.97
N VAL A 67 2.73 1.09 -6.80
CA VAL A 67 3.49 0.80 -5.56
C VAL A 67 3.95 2.12 -4.98
N GLU A 68 3.65 2.36 -3.72
CA GLU A 68 4.09 3.56 -3.00
C GLU A 68 4.87 3.17 -1.75
N PRO A 69 6.10 3.70 -1.58
CA PRO A 69 6.87 3.49 -0.37
C PRO A 69 6.45 4.46 0.75
N ILE A 70 6.46 3.96 1.98
CA ILE A 70 6.47 4.77 3.21
C ILE A 70 7.70 4.40 4.06
N SER A 71 8.09 5.24 5.01
CA SER A 71 9.14 4.88 5.97
C SER A 71 8.52 4.18 7.18
N ASP A 72 9.11 3.10 7.65
CA ASP A 72 8.81 2.49 8.96
C ASP A 72 9.87 2.85 10.02
N GLY A 73 10.75 3.80 9.72
CA GLY A 73 11.90 4.15 10.57
C GLY A 73 13.04 3.12 10.52
N CYS A 74 13.02 2.21 9.55
CA CYS A 74 14.03 1.16 9.34
C CYS A 74 14.37 1.01 7.84
N ASP A 75 14.71 2.11 7.17
CA ASP A 75 14.77 2.19 5.70
C ASP A 75 16.03 1.56 5.07
N GLU A 76 17.06 1.26 5.86
CA GLU A 76 18.38 0.85 5.39
C GLU A 76 18.64 -0.65 5.58
N ALA A 77 18.34 -1.19 6.75
CA ALA A 77 18.53 -2.60 7.11
C ALA A 77 17.25 -3.28 7.61
N GLY A 78 16.10 -2.59 7.55
CA GLY A 78 14.81 -3.15 7.92
C GLY A 78 14.76 -3.52 9.40
N TYR A 79 14.09 -4.63 9.71
CA TYR A 79 13.94 -5.10 11.09
C TYR A 79 15.24 -5.16 11.91
N ALA A 80 16.39 -5.38 11.27
CA ALA A 80 17.69 -5.41 11.93
C ALA A 80 18.07 -4.08 12.63
N GLU A 81 17.46 -2.95 12.24
CA GLU A 81 17.68 -1.63 12.87
C GLU A 81 16.95 -1.45 14.20
N ALA A 82 15.92 -2.25 14.46
CA ALA A 82 15.07 -2.12 15.64
C ALA A 82 15.57 -2.94 16.83
N GLY A 83 16.28 -4.05 16.59
CA GLY A 83 16.86 -4.90 17.64
C GLY A 83 15.86 -5.74 18.46
N SER A 84 14.56 -5.47 18.37
CA SER A 84 13.47 -6.25 18.99
C SER A 84 12.16 -6.07 18.21
N VAL A 85 11.19 -6.94 18.48
CA VAL A 85 9.85 -6.86 17.86
C VAL A 85 9.13 -5.62 18.36
N GLU A 86 9.21 -5.36 19.66
CA GLU A 86 8.56 -4.24 20.32
C GLU A 86 9.05 -2.90 19.74
N ALA A 87 10.38 -2.71 19.68
CA ALA A 87 10.96 -1.51 19.11
C ALA A 87 10.65 -1.33 17.61
N TYR A 88 10.52 -2.45 16.86
CA TYR A 88 10.14 -2.37 15.45
C TYR A 88 8.71 -1.89 15.29
N LEU A 89 7.77 -2.46 16.05
CA LEU A 89 6.36 -2.10 15.99
C LEU A 89 6.13 -0.66 16.46
N GLU A 90 6.84 -0.20 17.50
CA GLU A 90 6.79 1.20 17.95
C GLU A 90 7.25 2.18 16.85
N ARG A 91 8.33 1.87 16.13
CA ARG A 91 8.80 2.69 15.00
C ARG A 91 7.84 2.64 13.82
N LEU A 92 7.35 1.45 13.46
CA LEU A 92 6.37 1.27 12.40
C LEU A 92 5.10 2.06 12.69
N GLU A 93 4.63 2.07 13.94
CA GLU A 93 3.49 2.89 14.34
C GLU A 93 3.83 4.38 14.26
N ALA A 94 4.92 4.84 14.87
CA ALA A 94 5.25 6.25 14.94
C ALA A 94 5.60 6.87 13.57
N ILE A 95 6.56 6.27 12.85
CA ILE A 95 7.08 6.80 11.58
C ILE A 95 6.20 6.35 10.41
N GLY A 96 5.70 5.11 10.44
CA GLY A 96 4.82 4.59 9.39
C GLY A 96 3.49 5.32 9.34
N SER A 97 2.87 5.65 10.47
CA SER A 97 1.61 6.43 10.46
C SER A 97 1.83 7.86 9.95
N GLN A 98 2.95 8.51 10.33
CA GLN A 98 3.28 9.84 9.85
C GLN A 98 3.48 9.86 8.33
N THR A 99 4.34 9.00 7.81
CA THR A 99 4.66 8.99 6.37
C THR A 99 3.51 8.45 5.52
N LEU A 100 2.65 7.60 6.07
CA LEU A 100 1.39 7.22 5.43
C LEU A 100 0.41 8.40 5.34
N ALA A 101 0.29 9.21 6.39
CA ALA A 101 -0.56 10.41 6.34
C ALA A 101 -0.07 11.40 5.28
N GLU A 102 1.25 11.63 5.21
CA GLU A 102 1.87 12.44 4.15
C GLU A 102 1.58 11.88 2.76
N LEU A 103 1.57 10.55 2.57
CA LEU A 103 1.21 9.91 1.31
C LEU A 103 -0.27 10.12 0.93
N ILE A 104 -1.18 10.11 1.90
CA ILE A 104 -2.62 10.28 1.68
C ILE A 104 -2.98 11.73 1.33
N ASP A 105 -2.27 12.70 1.90
CA ASP A 105 -2.53 14.12 1.70
C ASP A 105 -1.95 14.68 0.38
N ASN A 106 -1.19 13.89 -0.37
CA ASN A 106 -0.63 14.23 -1.71
C ASN A 106 -1.58 13.88 -2.86
#